data_AF-A0A834IEB8-F1
#
_entry.id   AF-A0A834IEB8-F1
#
_cell.length_a   1.000
_cell.length_b   1.000
_cell.length_c   1.000
_cell.angle_alpha   90.00
_cell.angle_beta   90.00
_cell.angle_gamma   90.00
#
_symmetry.space_group_name_H-M   'P 1'
#
loop_
_entity.id
_entity.type
_entity.pdbx_description
1 polymer ?
#
loop_
_entity_poly.entity_id
_entity_poly.type
_entity_poly.pdbx_seq_one_letter_code
_entity_poly.pdbx_strand_id
1 'polypeptide(L)'
;MGLACKLIFPLILVGVGYVYFILTKLPPVPTIPETYWGPGQPKPDDTTIRPFKIDIPDEVINRLKDRLANTLPFQTPLEDAKQHYGINANLLSSIVTYWRTKYDWKKRQTFLNQYPQFKTQIQ
;
A
#
# COMPACT_ATOMS: atom_id res chain seq x y z
N MET A 1 -42.61 55.76 9.11
CA MET A 1 -41.46 55.10 8.45
C MET A 1 -40.42 54.60 9.48
N GLY A 2 -40.82 53.87 10.54
CA GLY A 2 -39.93 53.65 11.70
C GLY A 2 -40.09 52.35 12.50
N LEU A 3 -41.05 51.49 12.18
CA LEU A 3 -41.29 50.23 12.90
C LEU A 3 -40.80 49.01 12.10
N ALA A 4 -41.07 48.97 10.79
CA ALA A 4 -40.62 47.89 9.90
C ALA A 4 -39.08 47.76 9.84
N CYS A 5 -38.36 48.89 9.75
CA CYS A 5 -36.89 48.90 9.70
C CYS A 5 -36.24 48.41 11.02
N LYS A 6 -36.90 48.65 12.16
CA LYS A 6 -36.43 48.19 13.49
C LYS A 6 -36.61 46.69 13.71
N LEU A 7 -37.50 46.03 12.96
CA LEU A 7 -37.74 44.59 13.04
C LEU A 7 -36.95 43.78 12.00
N ILE A 8 -36.65 44.38 10.85
CA ILE A 8 -35.88 43.73 9.77
C ILE A 8 -34.41 43.53 10.15
N PHE A 9 -33.78 44.54 10.77
CA PHE A 9 -32.37 44.47 11.16
C PHE A 9 -32.03 43.33 12.16
N PRO A 10 -32.78 43.13 13.27
CA PRO A 10 -32.51 42.00 14.17
C PRO A 10 -32.79 40.64 13.51
N LEU A 11 -33.77 40.54 12.60
CA LEU A 11 -34.02 39.32 11.83
C LEU A 11 -32.85 38.98 10.90
N ILE A 12 -32.27 39.97 10.24
CA ILE A 12 -31.06 39.78 9.42
C ILE A 12 -29.89 39.36 10.31
N LEU A 13 -29.68 39.99 11.46
CA LEU A 13 -28.60 39.60 12.38
C LEU A 13 -28.77 38.17 12.91
N VAL A 14 -29.99 37.76 13.25
CA VAL A 14 -30.28 36.37 13.67
C VAL A 14 -30.06 35.41 12.51
N GLY A 15 -30.49 35.76 11.29
CA GLY A 15 -30.25 34.97 10.09
C GLY A 15 -28.76 34.81 9.76
N VAL A 16 -28.00 35.90 9.79
CA VAL A 16 -26.54 35.91 9.60
C VAL A 16 -25.84 35.11 10.70
N GLY A 17 -26.24 35.28 11.96
CA GLY A 17 -25.71 34.51 13.08
C GLY A 17 -26.01 33.01 12.96
N TYR A 18 -27.21 32.65 12.51
CA TYR A 18 -27.62 31.27 12.26
C TYR A 18 -26.85 30.64 11.09
N VAL A 19 -26.67 31.38 9.99
CA VAL A 19 -25.86 30.94 8.85
C VAL A 19 -24.39 30.80 9.26
N TYR A 20 -23.84 31.76 9.99
CA TYR A 20 -22.48 31.68 10.54
C TYR A 20 -22.32 30.46 11.44
N PHE A 21 -23.30 30.19 12.31
CA PHE A 21 -23.31 29.01 13.17
C PHE A 21 -23.35 27.70 12.37
N ILE A 22 -24.13 27.61 11.29
CA ILE A 22 -24.13 26.41 10.42
C ILE A 22 -22.82 26.25 9.66
N LEU A 23 -22.27 27.34 9.09
CA LEU A 23 -21.03 27.30 8.31
C LEU A 23 -19.79 27.02 9.16
N THR A 24 -19.82 27.35 10.45
CA THR A 24 -18.72 27.12 11.39
C THR A 24 -18.90 25.88 12.28
N LYS A 25 -20.07 25.23 12.24
CA LYS A 25 -20.26 23.93 12.88
C LYS A 25 -19.35 22.91 12.20
N LEU A 26 -18.48 22.29 13.00
CA LEU A 26 -17.73 21.12 12.56
C LEU A 26 -18.74 20.05 12.09
N PRO A 27 -18.56 19.45 10.90
CA PRO A 27 -19.36 18.32 10.49
C PRO A 27 -19.23 17.19 11.53
N PRO A 28 -20.25 16.35 11.69
CA PRO A 28 -20.11 15.17 12.55
C PRO A 28 -18.93 14.32 12.06
N VAL A 29 -18.17 13.76 12.99
CA VAL A 29 -17.08 12.85 12.67
C VAL A 29 -17.67 11.67 11.88
N PRO A 30 -17.14 11.34 10.68
CA PRO A 30 -17.64 10.19 9.94
C PRO A 30 -17.41 8.91 10.74
N THR A 31 -18.43 8.06 10.81
CA THR A 31 -18.27 6.71 11.36
C THR A 31 -17.54 5.85 10.35
N ILE A 32 -16.35 5.37 10.69
CA ILE A 32 -15.64 4.38 9.88
C ILE A 32 -16.15 3.00 10.32
N PRO A 33 -16.81 2.22 9.45
CA PRO A 33 -17.29 0.90 9.82
C PRO A 33 -16.09 -0.02 10.09
N GLU A 34 -16.13 -0.73 11.22
CA GLU A 34 -15.21 -1.85 11.48
C GLU A 34 -15.52 -2.95 10.46
N THR A 35 -14.74 -2.98 9.39
CA THR A 35 -14.96 -3.81 8.21
C THR A 35 -14.10 -5.05 8.31
N TYR A 36 -14.69 -6.22 8.18
CA TYR A 36 -13.98 -7.49 8.13
C TYR A 36 -13.41 -7.74 6.73
N TRP A 37 -12.10 -7.87 6.62
CA TRP A 37 -11.39 -8.13 5.34
C TRP A 37 -10.92 -9.58 5.18
N GLY A 38 -11.11 -10.39 6.22
CA GLY A 38 -10.78 -11.81 6.20
C GLY A 38 -11.72 -12.66 5.34
N PRO A 39 -11.34 -13.91 5.05
CA PRO A 39 -12.20 -14.83 4.31
C PRO A 39 -13.36 -15.33 5.19
N GLY A 40 -14.56 -15.38 4.60
CA GLY A 40 -15.74 -15.98 5.24
C GLY A 40 -16.56 -14.97 6.06
N GLN A 41 -17.25 -15.47 7.09
CA GLN A 41 -18.06 -14.63 7.97
C GLN A 41 -17.18 -13.88 8.98
N PRO A 42 -17.56 -12.65 9.37
CA PRO A 42 -16.84 -11.90 10.39
C PRO A 42 -16.69 -12.72 11.67
N LYS A 43 -15.47 -12.77 12.17
CA LYS A 43 -15.12 -13.43 13.43
C LYS A 43 -14.20 -12.52 14.24
N PRO A 44 -14.18 -12.64 15.57
CA PRO A 44 -13.23 -11.89 16.39
C PRO A 44 -11.80 -12.21 15.99
N ASP A 45 -10.96 -11.17 15.96
CA ASP A 45 -9.53 -11.31 15.75
C ASP A 45 -8.86 -12.05 16.91
N ASP A 46 -7.88 -12.89 16.56
CA ASP A 46 -6.87 -13.33 17.49
C ASP A 46 -5.83 -12.21 17.68
N THR A 47 -5.91 -11.55 18.84
CA THR A 47 -5.09 -10.39 19.21
C THR A 47 -3.67 -10.76 19.64
N THR A 48 -3.28 -12.03 19.59
CA THR A 48 -1.93 -12.45 19.97
C THR A 48 -0.88 -12.01 18.94
N ILE A 49 0.23 -11.45 19.44
CA ILE A 49 1.39 -11.08 18.62
C ILE A 49 2.35 -12.27 18.57
N ARG A 50 2.49 -12.90 17.40
CA ARG A 50 3.28 -14.12 17.23
C ARG A 50 4.60 -13.82 16.52
N PRO A 51 5.75 -14.35 17.01
CA PRO A 51 7.00 -14.27 16.28
C PRO A 51 6.88 -14.86 14.88
N PHE A 52 7.59 -14.26 13.93
CA PHE A 52 7.66 -14.70 12.55
C PHE A 52 9.12 -14.77 12.11
N LYS A 53 9.43 -15.79 11.31
CA LYS A 53 10.72 -15.93 10.61
C LYS A 53 10.43 -16.25 9.16
N ILE A 54 11.17 -15.61 8.27
CA ILE A 54 11.12 -15.91 6.84
C ILE A 54 11.81 -17.25 6.65
N ASP A 55 11.07 -18.24 6.18
CA ASP A 55 11.62 -19.54 5.83
C ASP A 55 11.17 -19.95 4.44
N ILE A 56 12.10 -19.92 3.49
CA ILE A 56 11.83 -20.22 2.09
C ILE A 56 12.40 -21.61 1.77
N PRO A 57 11.52 -22.59 1.41
CA PRO A 57 11.96 -23.92 1.01
C PRO A 57 12.88 -23.89 -0.19
N ASP A 58 13.84 -24.81 -0.24
CA ASP A 58 14.81 -24.91 -1.35
C ASP A 58 14.12 -25.13 -2.69
N GLU A 59 13.00 -25.86 -2.70
CA GLU A 59 12.18 -26.08 -3.89
C GLU A 59 11.72 -24.76 -4.53
N VAL A 60 11.35 -23.75 -3.73
CA VAL A 60 10.91 -22.44 -4.25
C VAL A 60 12.07 -21.72 -4.94
N ILE A 61 13.27 -21.79 -4.35
CA ILE A 61 14.48 -21.17 -4.92
C ILE A 61 14.92 -21.91 -6.19
N ASN A 62 14.87 -23.25 -6.18
CA ASN A 62 15.19 -24.05 -7.36
C ASN A 62 14.22 -23.78 -8.50
N ARG A 63 12.91 -23.77 -8.22
CA ARG A 63 11.88 -23.41 -9.21
C ARG A 63 12.07 -21.99 -9.77
N LEU A 64 12.51 -21.04 -8.95
CA LEU A 64 12.87 -19.70 -9.43
C LEU A 64 14.07 -19.75 -10.39
N LYS A 65 15.15 -20.45 -10.02
CA LYS A 65 16.34 -20.61 -10.87
C LYS A 65 16.00 -21.28 -12.19
N ASP A 66 15.17 -22.31 -12.18
CA ASP A 66 14.73 -23.02 -13.38
C ASP A 66 13.91 -22.11 -14.30
N ARG A 67 13.00 -21.30 -13.74
CA ARG A 67 12.23 -20.33 -14.54
C ARG A 67 13.13 -19.26 -15.15
N LEU A 68 14.12 -18.77 -14.42
CA LEU A 68 15.12 -17.83 -14.94
C LEU A 68 16.08 -18.48 -15.95
N ALA A 69 16.28 -19.80 -15.88
CA ALA A 69 17.09 -20.52 -16.84
C ALA A 69 16.36 -20.72 -18.18
N ASN A 70 15.04 -20.91 -18.12
CA ASN A 70 14.18 -21.18 -19.26
C ASN A 70 13.47 -19.94 -19.82
N THR A 71 13.95 -18.73 -19.50
CA THR A 71 13.44 -17.50 -20.13
C THR A 71 13.76 -17.46 -21.63
N LEU A 72 12.79 -17.04 -22.44
CA LEU A 72 13.01 -16.77 -23.86
C LEU A 72 14.05 -15.66 -24.04
N PRO A 73 14.83 -15.69 -25.14
CA PRO A 73 15.73 -14.59 -25.48
C PRO A 73 15.00 -13.25 -25.55
N PHE A 74 15.58 -12.21 -24.95
CA PHE A 74 15.04 -10.86 -25.05
C PHE A 74 15.33 -10.26 -26.43
N GLN A 75 14.40 -9.46 -26.94
CA GLN A 75 14.59 -8.76 -28.21
C GLN A 75 15.69 -7.71 -28.09
N THR A 76 16.52 -7.60 -29.13
CA THR A 76 17.57 -6.57 -29.20
C THR A 76 16.95 -5.18 -29.11
N PRO A 77 17.43 -4.31 -28.20
CA PRO A 77 16.91 -2.95 -28.07
C PRO A 77 17.34 -2.09 -29.26
N LEU A 78 16.60 -1.00 -29.49
CA LEU A 78 17.01 0.05 -30.43
C LEU A 78 18.36 0.65 -30.01
N GLU A 79 19.16 1.04 -30.98
CA GLU A 79 20.43 1.73 -30.75
C GLU A 79 20.21 3.02 -29.95
N ASP A 80 21.09 3.27 -28.97
CA ASP A 80 21.04 4.44 -28.07
C ASP A 80 19.72 4.70 -27.32
N ALA A 81 18.80 3.73 -27.31
CA ALA A 81 17.50 3.89 -26.66
C ALA A 81 17.56 4.06 -25.14
N LYS A 82 18.70 3.71 -24.53
CA LYS A 82 18.92 3.74 -23.08
C LYS A 82 17.71 3.10 -22.39
N GLN A 83 17.00 3.88 -21.57
CA GLN A 83 15.81 3.45 -20.82
C GLN A 83 14.56 4.27 -21.22
N HIS A 84 14.58 4.95 -22.36
CA HIS A 84 13.49 5.83 -22.81
C HIS A 84 12.20 5.06 -23.16
N TYR A 85 12.29 3.75 -23.39
CA TYR A 85 11.17 2.88 -23.76
C TYR A 85 10.91 1.79 -22.70
N GLY A 86 11.34 2.03 -21.46
CA GLY A 86 11.28 1.05 -20.37
C GLY A 86 12.61 0.37 -20.10
N ILE A 87 12.58 -0.76 -19.39
CA ILE A 87 13.82 -1.47 -19.03
C ILE A 87 14.53 -1.97 -20.29
N ASN A 88 15.78 -1.56 -20.46
CA ASN A 88 16.59 -1.99 -21.58
C ASN A 88 16.84 -3.51 -21.50
N ALA A 89 16.67 -4.22 -22.62
CA ALA A 89 16.85 -5.68 -22.67
C ALA A 89 18.27 -6.13 -22.26
N ASN A 90 19.31 -5.34 -22.55
CA ASN A 90 20.68 -5.66 -22.15
C ASN A 90 20.86 -5.61 -20.63
N LEU A 91 20.23 -4.62 -19.97
CA LEU A 91 20.22 -4.51 -18.52
C LEU A 91 19.42 -5.65 -17.89
N LEU A 92 18.23 -5.94 -18.41
CA LEU A 92 17.39 -7.03 -17.91
C LEU A 92 18.10 -8.39 -18.02
N SER A 93 18.77 -8.66 -19.13
CA SER A 93 19.59 -9.86 -19.32
C SER A 93 20.68 -10.01 -18.25
N SER A 94 21.34 -8.89 -17.91
CA SER A 94 22.36 -8.85 -16.85
C SER A 94 21.75 -9.14 -15.47
N ILE A 95 20.57 -8.58 -15.16
CA ILE A 95 19.85 -8.82 -13.91
C ILE A 95 19.44 -10.30 -13.77
N VAL A 96 18.82 -10.85 -14.81
CA VAL A 96 18.39 -12.27 -14.85
C VAL A 96 19.60 -13.19 -14.66
N THR A 97 20.71 -12.91 -15.34
CA THR A 97 21.96 -13.67 -15.19
C THR A 97 22.48 -13.63 -13.76
N TYR A 98 22.49 -12.45 -13.13
CA TYR A 98 22.94 -12.29 -11.75
C TYR A 98 22.05 -13.06 -10.76
N TRP A 99 20.73 -12.94 -10.89
CA TRP A 99 19.78 -13.63 -10.01
C TRP A 99 19.86 -15.15 -10.14
N ARG A 100 20.06 -15.66 -11.36
CA ARG A 100 20.18 -17.08 -11.64
C ARG A 100 21.48 -17.68 -11.09
N THR A 101 22.60 -16.97 -11.25
CA THR A 101 23.93 -17.59 -11.09
C THR A 101 24.74 -17.08 -9.89
N LYS A 102 24.52 -15.85 -9.43
CA LYS A 102 25.37 -15.19 -8.42
C LYS A 102 24.65 -14.80 -7.14
N TYR A 103 23.33 -14.58 -7.19
CA TYR A 103 22.60 -14.13 -6.03
C TYR A 103 22.37 -15.27 -5.02
N ASP A 104 22.87 -15.08 -3.80
CA ASP A 104 22.68 -16.01 -2.70
C ASP A 104 21.39 -15.72 -1.92
N TRP A 105 20.36 -16.49 -2.25
CA TRP A 105 19.04 -16.39 -1.64
C TRP A 105 19.04 -16.77 -0.14
N LYS A 106 19.87 -17.74 0.27
CA LYS A 106 19.93 -18.19 1.68
C LYS A 106 20.66 -17.18 2.56
N LYS A 107 21.73 -16.58 2.03
CA LYS A 107 22.37 -15.44 2.69
C LYS A 107 21.40 -14.27 2.85
N ARG A 108 20.56 -13.99 1.84
CA ARG A 108 19.53 -12.94 1.98
C ARG A 108 18.46 -13.30 3.01
N GLN A 109 17.96 -14.54 3.05
CA GLN A 109 17.00 -14.98 4.08
C GLN A 109 17.57 -14.76 5.49
N THR A 110 18.84 -15.15 5.70
CA THR A 110 19.54 -14.93 6.97
C THR A 110 19.62 -13.45 7.31
N PHE A 111 20.04 -12.62 6.35
CA PHE A 111 20.10 -11.17 6.52
C PHE A 111 18.74 -10.55 6.89
N LEU A 112 17.65 -10.94 6.23
CA LEU A 112 16.32 -10.40 6.53
C LEU A 112 15.83 -10.84 7.92
N ASN A 113 16.20 -12.04 8.36
CA ASN A 113 15.85 -12.58 9.67
C ASN A 113 16.70 -12.05 10.83
N GLN A 114 17.65 -11.14 10.57
CA GLN A 114 18.48 -10.53 11.63
C GLN A 114 17.66 -9.68 12.60
N TYR A 115 16.52 -9.15 12.15
CA TYR A 115 15.60 -8.39 12.98
C TYR A 115 14.42 -9.25 13.47
N PRO A 116 13.89 -8.97 14.67
CA PRO A 116 12.63 -9.55 15.12
C PRO A 116 11.49 -9.19 14.17
N GLN A 117 10.70 -10.18 13.76
CA GLN A 117 9.51 -10.01 12.93
C GLN A 117 8.33 -10.66 13.63
N PHE A 118 7.13 -10.14 13.38
CA PHE A 118 5.91 -10.59 14.05
C PHE A 118 4.71 -10.59 13.11
N LYS A 119 3.67 -11.34 13.47
CA LYS A 119 2.35 -11.33 12.82
C LYS A 119 1.25 -11.25 13.88
N THR A 120 0.18 -10.55 13.54
CA THR A 120 -1.07 -10.45 14.32
C THR A 120 -2.23 -10.33 13.33
N GLN A 121 -3.45 -10.60 13.78
CA GLN A 121 -4.66 -10.30 13.01
C GLN A 121 -5.10 -8.86 13.28
N ILE A 122 -5.66 -8.23 12.25
CA ILE A 122 -6.23 -6.89 12.26
C ILE A 122 -7.41 -6.92 11.27
N GLN A 123 -8.63 -6.73 11.76
CA GLN A 123 -9.87 -6.57 11.00
C GLN A 123 -10.23 -7.76 10.09
#